data_AF-A0A1R1Y7B7-F1
#
_entry.id   AF-A0A1R1Y7B7-F1
#
_cell.length_a   1.000
_cell.length_b   1.000
_cell.length_c   1.000
_cell.angle_alpha   90.00
_cell.angle_beta   90.00
_cell.angle_gamma   90.00
#
_symmetry.space_group_name_H-M   'P 1'
#
loop_
_entity.id
_entity.type
_entity.pdbx_description
1 polymer ?
#
loop_
_entity_poly.entity_id
_entity_poly.type
_entity_poly.pdbx_seq_one_letter_code
_entity_poly.pdbx_strand_id
1 'polypeptide(L)'
;MDDDTYYSYKRGSSSKSKKNIKFDLEIVQHPLRARMCGFGGKDRRPIDPPPAVRLIAYDENSEKIMQMIVSASLFSEDGSKHCDIVINPSSIPAPQSSSYNNLLAVMSLKEPQKMRNLIGTTVSPGYYLQDEFKNYGTFFIFNDLSVRTEGQFCLKFSFLNLENNGMDHETHSVLVEKISKPFRVYSAKNFPGMTGSTELSKTFFNQGVRLTIRKHPRIKSLNPNNEETEYADDMDEPDT
;
A
#
# COMPACT_ATOMS: atom_id res chain seq x y z
N MET A 1 -14.00 -40.96 49.61
CA MET A 1 -13.20 -39.80 50.06
C MET A 1 -12.75 -39.17 48.77
N ASP A 2 -13.62 -38.32 48.24
CA ASP A 2 -13.68 -38.00 46.83
C ASP A 2 -13.34 -36.52 46.63
N ASP A 3 -12.56 -36.30 45.58
CA ASP A 3 -11.66 -35.21 45.27
C ASP A 3 -12.39 -33.94 44.76
N ASP A 4 -13.52 -33.59 45.36
CA ASP A 4 -14.47 -32.58 44.85
C ASP A 4 -14.33 -31.17 45.47
N THR A 5 -13.24 -30.87 46.19
CA THR A 5 -13.12 -29.61 46.96
C THR A 5 -12.04 -28.62 46.52
N TYR A 6 -11.33 -28.84 45.41
CA TYR A 6 -10.19 -27.96 45.04
C TYR A 6 -10.51 -26.79 44.08
N TYR A 7 -11.61 -26.81 43.31
CA TYR A 7 -11.94 -25.72 42.37
C TYR A 7 -13.17 -24.91 42.79
N SER A 8 -13.15 -24.34 43.99
CA SER A 8 -14.09 -23.27 44.36
C SER A 8 -13.36 -22.05 44.91
N TYR A 9 -12.80 -21.24 44.01
CA TYR A 9 -12.44 -19.86 44.33
C TYR A 9 -12.95 -18.90 43.26
N LYS A 10 -14.05 -18.24 43.65
CA LYS A 10 -14.42 -16.83 43.42
C LYS A 10 -14.25 -16.27 42.00
N ARG A 11 -15.37 -16.01 41.33
CA ARG A 11 -16.09 -14.70 41.36
C ARG A 11 -15.22 -13.53 40.90
N GLY A 12 -15.49 -13.12 39.67
CA GLY A 12 -15.07 -11.85 39.10
C GLY A 12 -15.53 -11.76 37.65
N SER A 13 -16.82 -11.95 37.38
CA SER A 13 -17.38 -11.64 36.06
C SER A 13 -17.39 -10.12 35.92
N SER A 14 -16.24 -9.52 35.59
CA SER A 14 -16.23 -8.16 35.05
C SER A 14 -16.69 -8.31 33.61
N SER A 15 -18.00 -8.15 33.38
CA SER A 15 -18.50 -7.81 32.05
C SER A 15 -17.87 -6.46 31.70
N LYS A 16 -16.69 -6.47 31.08
CA LYS A 16 -16.17 -5.28 30.40
C LYS A 16 -17.21 -4.97 29.35
N SER A 17 -17.97 -3.91 29.58
CA SER A 17 -18.88 -3.35 28.58
C SER A 17 -18.10 -3.24 27.27
N LYS A 18 -18.61 -3.82 26.18
CA LYS A 18 -18.03 -3.65 24.84
C LYS A 18 -18.01 -2.14 24.58
N LYS A 19 -16.88 -1.48 24.82
CA LYS A 19 -16.70 -0.05 24.55
C LYS A 19 -16.83 0.12 23.05
N ASN A 20 -17.80 0.92 22.62
CA ASN A 20 -18.05 1.17 21.21
C ASN A 20 -17.09 2.28 20.72
N ILE A 21 -15.82 1.92 20.55
CA ILE A 21 -14.80 2.83 20.01
C ILE A 21 -15.09 3.03 18.53
N LYS A 22 -15.33 4.28 18.11
CA LYS A 22 -15.45 4.62 16.70
C LYS A 22 -14.08 4.92 16.12
N PHE A 23 -13.80 4.34 14.96
CA PHE A 23 -12.59 4.59 14.20
C PHE A 23 -12.96 5.30 12.89
N ASP A 24 -12.06 6.14 12.40
CA ASP A 24 -12.06 6.66 11.03
C ASP A 24 -10.61 6.67 10.51
N LEU A 25 -10.47 6.73 9.19
CA LEU A 25 -9.19 6.84 8.49
C LEU A 25 -9.14 8.13 7.68
N GLU A 26 -8.00 8.80 7.79
CA GLU A 26 -7.68 9.98 7.01
C GLU A 26 -6.41 9.74 6.20
N ILE A 27 -6.47 9.96 4.89
CA ILE A 27 -5.31 9.83 4.02
C ILE A 27 -4.58 11.17 4.02
N VAL A 28 -3.55 11.27 4.85
CA VAL A 28 -2.75 12.50 5.02
C VAL A 28 -1.75 12.71 3.88
N GLN A 29 -1.35 11.63 3.20
CA GLN A 29 -0.55 11.70 1.98
C GLN A 29 -1.11 10.75 0.93
N HIS A 30 -1.66 11.33 -0.14
CA HIS A 30 -2.20 10.58 -1.27
C HIS A 30 -1.10 10.15 -2.25
N PRO A 31 -1.24 8.98 -2.91
CA PRO A 31 -0.43 8.66 -4.06
C PRO A 31 -0.70 9.65 -5.19
N LEU A 32 0.33 9.95 -5.99
CA LEU A 32 0.21 10.86 -7.13
C LEU A 32 0.53 10.15 -8.44
N ARG A 33 1.60 9.36 -8.45
CA ARG A 33 2.11 8.70 -9.65
C ARG A 33 2.83 7.41 -9.31
N ALA A 34 2.95 6.53 -10.30
CA ALA A 34 3.86 5.39 -10.24
C ALA A 34 4.38 5.04 -11.62
N ARG A 35 5.45 4.26 -11.68
CA ARG A 35 5.90 3.59 -12.90
C ARG A 35 5.45 2.14 -12.86
N MET A 36 4.90 1.64 -13.96
CA MET A 36 4.56 0.22 -14.07
C MET A 36 5.84 -0.63 -13.91
N CYS A 37 5.79 -1.69 -13.11
CA CYS A 37 6.92 -2.63 -12.96
C CYS A 37 6.86 -3.82 -13.92
N GLY A 38 5.75 -3.96 -14.67
CA GLY A 38 5.53 -5.05 -15.59
C GLY A 38 5.56 -6.42 -14.92
N PHE A 39 6.03 -7.41 -15.67
CA PHE A 39 5.98 -8.83 -15.31
C PHE A 39 7.36 -9.43 -14.99
N GLY A 40 8.45 -8.70 -15.25
CA GLY A 40 9.83 -9.19 -15.17
C GLY A 40 10.52 -9.06 -13.81
N GLY A 41 9.85 -8.52 -12.78
CA GLY A 41 10.33 -8.51 -11.37
C GLY A 41 11.55 -7.63 -11.04
N LYS A 42 12.33 -7.18 -12.04
CA LYS A 42 13.62 -6.48 -11.82
C LYS A 42 13.53 -4.95 -11.73
N ASP A 43 12.60 -4.30 -12.43
CA ASP A 43 12.45 -2.84 -12.43
C ASP A 43 11.22 -2.43 -11.61
N ARG A 44 11.41 -2.35 -10.30
CA ARG A 44 10.34 -2.02 -9.35
C ARG A 44 10.57 -0.64 -8.76
N ARG A 45 9.61 0.26 -8.99
CA ARG A 45 9.57 1.57 -8.34
C ARG A 45 8.33 1.67 -7.46
N PRO A 46 8.46 2.15 -6.22
CA PRO A 46 7.30 2.34 -5.36
C PRO A 46 6.41 3.47 -5.89
N ILE A 47 5.14 3.45 -5.50
CA ILE A 47 4.18 4.53 -5.70
C ILE A 47 4.71 5.79 -5.00
N ASP A 48 4.56 6.93 -5.66
CA ASP A 48 5.13 8.20 -5.26
C ASP A 48 4.07 9.31 -5.19
N PRO A 49 4.06 10.13 -4.13
CA PRO A 49 4.76 9.92 -2.86
C PRO A 49 4.18 8.68 -2.12
N PRO A 50 4.90 8.12 -1.11
CA PRO A 50 4.45 6.93 -0.40
C PRO A 50 3.15 7.22 0.36
N PRO A 51 2.05 6.47 0.15
CA PRO A 51 0.81 6.77 0.86
C PRO A 51 0.96 6.69 2.38
N ALA A 52 0.39 7.67 3.08
CA ALA A 52 0.31 7.68 4.54
C ALA A 52 -1.12 7.92 4.99
N VAL A 53 -1.56 7.11 5.95
CA VAL A 53 -2.92 7.13 6.50
C VAL A 53 -2.84 7.35 8.00
N ARG A 54 -3.61 8.29 8.53
CA ARG A 54 -3.76 8.56 9.96
C ARG A 54 -5.03 7.87 10.47
N LEU A 55 -4.91 7.22 11.63
CA LEU A 55 -6.07 6.74 12.38
C LEU A 55 -6.68 7.90 13.18
N ILE A 56 -8.00 8.01 13.13
CA ILE A 56 -8.78 8.87 14.02
C ILE A 56 -9.61 7.94 14.92
N ALA A 57 -9.29 7.89 16.21
CA ALA A 57 -10.06 7.15 17.20
C ALA A 57 -10.84 8.14 18.07
N TYR A 58 -12.13 7.92 18.24
CA TYR A 58 -13.00 8.72 19.09
C TYR A 58 -13.20 7.99 20.42
N ASP A 59 -12.20 8.00 21.31
CA ASP A 59 -12.32 7.55 22.71
C ASP A 59 -11.54 8.47 23.66
N GLU A 60 -12.19 8.85 24.76
CA GLU A 60 -11.63 9.70 25.83
C GLU A 60 -10.62 8.95 26.71
N ASN A 61 -10.66 7.61 26.72
CA ASN A 61 -9.78 6.74 27.52
C ASN A 61 -9.03 5.73 26.66
N SER A 62 -8.44 6.20 25.56
CA SER A 62 -7.66 5.37 24.63
C SER A 62 -6.46 4.71 25.31
N GLU A 63 -6.67 3.53 25.91
CA GLU A 63 -5.58 2.60 26.17
C GLU A 63 -4.88 2.35 24.82
N LYS A 64 -3.55 2.35 24.83
CA LYS A 64 -2.72 2.30 23.64
C LYS A 64 -2.96 0.97 22.91
N ILE A 65 -3.85 0.97 21.92
CA ILE A 65 -4.16 -0.22 21.11
C ILE A 65 -2.89 -0.63 20.36
N MET A 66 -2.33 -1.79 20.70
CA MET A 66 -0.98 -2.19 20.25
C MET A 66 -0.98 -2.97 18.93
N GLN A 67 -2.13 -3.50 18.50
CA GLN A 67 -2.20 -4.43 17.37
C GLN A 67 -3.15 -3.92 16.27
N MET A 68 -2.71 -2.87 15.58
CA MET A 68 -3.46 -2.22 14.51
C MET A 68 -2.76 -2.38 13.17
N ILE A 69 -3.51 -2.77 12.14
CA ILE A 69 -3.02 -2.84 10.77
C ILE A 69 -3.96 -2.16 9.80
N VAL A 70 -3.40 -1.67 8.70
CA VAL A 70 -4.16 -1.26 7.51
C VAL A 70 -3.66 -2.07 6.33
N SER A 71 -4.58 -2.62 5.54
CA SER A 71 -4.28 -3.24 4.26
C SER A 71 -4.61 -2.29 3.11
N ALA A 72 -3.82 -2.33 2.05
CA ALA A 72 -4.02 -1.58 0.82
C ALA A 72 -4.41 -2.53 -0.32
N SER A 73 -5.46 -2.17 -1.05
CA SER A 73 -5.96 -2.88 -2.24
C SER A 73 -6.10 -1.91 -3.41
N LEU A 74 -5.90 -2.39 -4.63
CA LEU A 74 -5.96 -1.57 -5.84
C LEU A 74 -7.36 -1.59 -6.45
N PHE A 75 -7.88 -0.41 -6.76
CA PHE A 75 -9.20 -0.21 -7.35
C PHE A 75 -9.10 0.61 -8.64
N SER A 76 -10.14 0.52 -9.47
CA SER A 76 -10.32 1.41 -10.62
C SER A 76 -10.36 2.88 -10.21
N GLU A 77 -10.16 3.79 -11.16
CA GLU A 77 -10.24 5.25 -10.97
C GLU A 77 -11.51 5.69 -10.21
N ASP A 78 -12.67 5.12 -10.55
CA ASP A 78 -13.95 5.44 -9.89
C ASP A 78 -14.12 4.79 -8.50
N GLY A 79 -13.17 3.96 -8.06
CA GLY A 79 -13.25 3.23 -6.78
C GLY A 79 -14.25 2.07 -6.74
N SER A 80 -14.86 1.70 -7.89
CA SER A 80 -15.95 0.72 -7.96
C SER A 80 -15.51 -0.73 -8.14
N LYS A 81 -14.38 -1.00 -8.80
CA LYS A 81 -13.92 -2.35 -9.14
C LYS A 81 -12.54 -2.65 -8.57
N HIS A 82 -12.36 -3.86 -8.03
CA HIS A 82 -11.04 -4.38 -7.68
C HIS A 82 -10.18 -4.58 -8.92
N CYS A 83 -8.95 -4.06 -8.87
CA CYS A 83 -7.94 -4.17 -9.92
C CYS A 83 -6.70 -4.93 -9.45
N ASP A 84 -6.84 -5.73 -8.39
CA ASP A 84 -5.74 -6.45 -7.75
C ASP A 84 -5.21 -7.63 -8.56
N ILE A 85 -5.93 -8.13 -9.56
CA ILE A 85 -5.55 -9.31 -10.35
C ILE A 85 -5.44 -8.94 -11.82
N VAL A 86 -4.32 -9.32 -12.44
CA VAL A 86 -4.03 -9.14 -13.87
C VAL A 86 -3.53 -10.44 -14.48
N ILE A 87 -3.65 -10.55 -15.80
CA ILE A 87 -3.11 -11.67 -16.57
C ILE A 87 -1.70 -11.31 -17.04
N ASN A 88 -0.76 -12.23 -16.88
CA ASN A 88 0.57 -12.10 -17.48
C ASN A 88 0.47 -12.28 -19.01
N PRO A 89 0.76 -11.26 -19.83
CA PRO A 89 0.65 -11.35 -21.28
C PRO A 89 1.52 -12.46 -21.87
N SER A 90 2.69 -12.73 -21.29
CA SER A 90 3.58 -13.82 -21.75
C SER A 90 3.01 -15.22 -21.54
N SER A 91 1.93 -15.35 -20.78
CA SER A 91 1.22 -16.62 -20.59
C SER A 91 0.09 -16.82 -21.60
N ILE A 92 -0.28 -15.78 -22.35
CA ILE A 92 -1.34 -15.85 -23.35
C ILE A 92 -0.77 -16.50 -24.62
N PRO A 93 -1.39 -17.56 -25.16
CA PRO A 93 -0.97 -18.17 -26.42
C PRO A 93 -1.03 -17.14 -27.55
N ALA A 94 0.07 -16.95 -28.28
CA ALA A 94 0.06 -16.12 -29.48
C ALA A 94 -0.83 -16.78 -30.56
N PRO A 95 -1.70 -16.05 -31.26
CA PRO A 95 -2.32 -16.56 -32.47
C PRO A 95 -1.21 -16.84 -33.47
N GLN A 96 -1.00 -18.10 -33.83
CA GLN A 96 -0.05 -18.51 -34.86
C GLN A 96 -0.49 -17.83 -36.17
N SER A 97 0.31 -16.89 -36.68
CA SER A 97 0.13 -16.34 -38.02
C SER A 97 0.58 -17.39 -39.04
N SER A 98 -0.25 -18.40 -39.31
CA SER A 98 0.00 -19.33 -40.42
C SER A 98 -0.67 -18.82 -41.68
N SER A 99 0.13 -18.22 -42.56
CA SER A 99 -0.11 -18.36 -44.01
C SER A 99 -0.21 -19.86 -44.33
N TYR A 100 -1.23 -20.21 -45.12
CA TYR A 100 -1.63 -21.56 -45.57
C TYR A 100 -2.66 -22.30 -44.71
N ASN A 101 -3.90 -22.30 -45.24
CA ASN A 101 -4.91 -23.36 -45.26
C ASN A 101 -5.24 -24.12 -43.95
N ASN A 102 -6.28 -23.63 -43.25
CA ASN A 102 -7.44 -24.37 -42.74
C ASN A 102 -7.25 -25.76 -42.06
N LEU A 103 -7.43 -25.81 -40.72
CA LEU A 103 -8.54 -26.52 -40.01
C LEU A 103 -8.26 -26.95 -38.56
N LEU A 104 -7.10 -26.69 -37.97
CA LEU A 104 -6.89 -26.95 -36.54
C LEU A 104 -6.20 -25.74 -35.90
N ALA A 105 -6.99 -24.75 -35.48
CA ALA A 105 -6.54 -23.85 -34.43
C ALA A 105 -6.32 -24.70 -33.18
N VAL A 106 -5.08 -25.12 -32.94
CA VAL A 106 -4.69 -25.75 -31.68
C VAL A 106 -4.88 -24.69 -30.61
N MET A 107 -6.05 -24.71 -29.97
CA MET A 107 -6.30 -23.94 -28.76
C MET A 107 -5.31 -24.44 -27.73
N SER A 108 -4.28 -23.65 -27.44
CA SER A 108 -3.38 -23.94 -26.34
C SER A 108 -4.22 -24.01 -25.06
N LEU A 109 -4.28 -25.19 -24.46
CA LEU A 109 -5.07 -25.49 -23.24
C LEU A 109 -4.45 -24.87 -21.97
N LYS A 110 -3.39 -24.07 -22.09
CA LYS A 110 -2.73 -23.48 -20.94
C LYS A 110 -3.50 -22.25 -20.50
N GLU A 111 -4.15 -22.35 -19.34
CA GLU A 111 -4.86 -21.23 -18.76
C GLU A 111 -3.91 -20.03 -18.56
N PRO A 112 -4.38 -18.80 -18.88
CA PRO A 112 -3.60 -17.59 -18.67
C PRO A 112 -3.25 -17.44 -17.19
N GLN A 113 -1.98 -17.16 -16.91
CA GLN A 113 -1.50 -17.01 -15.55
C GLN A 113 -2.01 -15.70 -14.95
N LYS A 114 -2.87 -15.82 -13.93
CA LYS A 114 -3.35 -14.70 -13.12
C LYS A 114 -2.34 -14.39 -12.01
N MET A 115 -2.14 -13.12 -11.74
CA MET A 115 -1.22 -12.67 -10.70
C MET A 115 -1.63 -11.33 -10.09
N ARG A 116 -1.06 -10.99 -8.94
CA ARG A 116 -1.34 -9.73 -8.24
C ARG A 116 -0.77 -8.53 -9.00
N ASN A 117 -1.61 -7.52 -9.22
CA ASN A 117 -1.26 -6.26 -9.87
C ASN A 117 -0.57 -5.29 -8.90
N LEU A 118 -1.14 -5.12 -7.70
CA LEU A 118 -0.48 -4.43 -6.59
C LEU A 118 0.51 -5.39 -5.93
N ILE A 119 1.76 -4.98 -5.85
CA ILE A 119 2.85 -5.78 -5.31
C ILE A 119 3.60 -5.02 -4.23
N GLY A 120 4.33 -5.79 -3.41
CA GLY A 120 5.06 -5.27 -2.27
C GLY A 120 4.38 -5.47 -0.95
N THR A 121 4.74 -4.63 0.01
CA THR A 121 4.17 -4.60 1.35
C THR A 121 2.80 -3.93 1.33
N THR A 122 1.76 -4.73 1.14
CA THR A 122 0.35 -4.28 1.08
C THR A 122 -0.31 -4.12 2.44
N VAL A 123 0.38 -4.44 3.54
CA VAL A 123 -0.10 -4.27 4.91
C VAL A 123 0.90 -3.42 5.67
N SER A 124 0.41 -2.39 6.35
CA SER A 124 1.23 -1.51 7.18
C SER A 124 0.78 -1.60 8.65
N PRO A 125 1.71 -1.75 9.61
CA PRO A 125 1.39 -1.64 11.02
C PRO A 125 1.19 -0.17 11.43
N GLY A 126 0.54 0.06 12.56
CA GLY A 126 0.41 1.40 13.15
C GLY A 126 1.73 1.89 13.76
N TYR A 127 2.22 3.05 13.30
CA TYR A 127 3.37 3.75 13.85
C TYR A 127 2.90 4.97 14.64
N TYR A 128 3.31 5.09 15.90
CA TYR A 128 3.03 6.29 16.69
C TYR A 128 4.11 7.33 16.43
N LEU A 129 3.78 8.36 15.64
CA LEU A 129 4.72 9.36 15.12
C LEU A 129 4.16 10.77 15.28
N GLN A 130 5.02 11.77 15.10
CA GLN A 130 4.63 13.17 14.90
C GLN A 130 4.48 13.49 13.41
N ASP A 131 3.50 14.32 13.08
CA ASP A 131 3.37 14.97 11.76
C ASP A 131 4.31 16.19 11.63
N GLU A 132 4.26 16.87 10.47
CA GLU A 132 5.01 18.10 10.18
C GLU A 132 4.65 19.27 11.12
N PHE A 133 3.47 19.23 11.73
CA PHE A 133 2.96 20.24 12.67
C PHE A 133 3.22 19.87 14.14
N LYS A 134 4.02 18.82 14.40
CA LYS A 134 4.36 18.31 15.74
C LYS A 134 3.19 17.69 16.51
N ASN A 135 2.10 17.33 15.83
CA ASN A 135 1.01 16.59 16.45
C ASN A 135 1.30 15.10 16.40
N TYR A 136 1.11 14.42 17.54
CA TYR A 136 1.22 12.96 17.60
C TYR A 136 -0.01 12.29 17.02
N GLY A 137 0.20 11.17 16.34
CA GLY A 137 -0.87 10.32 15.82
C GLY A 137 -0.39 8.91 15.49
N THR A 138 -1.35 8.02 15.24
CA THR A 138 -1.07 6.68 14.71
C THR A 138 -1.16 6.71 13.19
N PHE A 139 -0.03 6.44 12.54
CA PHE A 139 0.12 6.50 11.09
C PHE A 139 0.44 5.12 10.50
N PHE A 140 -0.11 4.84 9.34
CA PHE A 140 0.18 3.66 8.52
C PHE A 140 0.84 4.14 7.24
N ILE A 141 2.05 3.65 6.98
CA ILE A 141 2.92 4.16 5.90
C ILE A 141 3.16 3.03 4.89
N PHE A 142 2.94 3.33 3.62
CA PHE A 142 3.05 2.40 2.51
C PHE A 142 4.18 2.83 1.55
N ASN A 143 5.42 2.57 1.95
CA ASN A 143 6.62 2.95 1.20
C ASN A 143 7.05 1.93 0.14
N ASP A 144 6.49 0.73 0.18
CA ASP A 144 6.85 -0.39 -0.68
C ASP A 144 5.62 -0.92 -1.43
N LEU A 145 4.89 -0.05 -2.14
CA LEU A 145 3.80 -0.45 -3.04
C LEU A 145 4.19 -0.21 -4.48
N SER A 146 3.98 -1.16 -5.39
CA SER A 146 4.17 -0.95 -6.84
C SER A 146 3.02 -1.58 -7.63
N VAL A 147 2.81 -1.11 -8.86
CA VAL A 147 1.75 -1.60 -9.75
C VAL A 147 2.36 -2.19 -11.02
N ARG A 148 1.89 -3.36 -11.46
CA ARG A 148 2.43 -4.04 -12.66
C ARG A 148 2.01 -3.41 -13.97
N THR A 149 0.76 -2.95 -14.02
CA THR A 149 0.12 -2.46 -15.24
C THR A 149 -0.01 -0.95 -15.23
N GLU A 150 0.06 -0.33 -16.41
CA GLU A 150 -0.27 1.08 -16.59
C GLU A 150 -1.78 1.32 -16.47
N GLY A 151 -2.18 2.53 -16.05
CA GLY A 151 -3.59 2.88 -15.87
C GLY A 151 -3.82 4.01 -14.87
N GLN A 152 -5.10 4.35 -14.64
CA GLN A 152 -5.54 5.18 -13.51
C GLN A 152 -6.14 4.27 -12.45
N PHE A 153 -5.70 4.44 -11.21
CA PHE A 153 -6.16 3.62 -10.10
C PHE A 153 -6.36 4.43 -8.83
N CYS A 154 -7.09 3.86 -7.88
CA CYS A 154 -7.21 4.32 -6.51
C CYS A 154 -6.71 3.23 -5.56
N LEU A 155 -6.21 3.62 -4.39
CA LEU A 155 -5.91 2.69 -3.30
C LEU A 155 -7.05 2.72 -2.29
N LYS A 156 -7.58 1.55 -1.95
CA LYS A 156 -8.49 1.37 -0.81
C LYS A 156 -7.70 0.88 0.39
N PHE A 157 -7.75 1.63 1.48
CA PHE A 157 -7.16 1.31 2.76
C PHE A 157 -8.23 0.74 3.68
N SER A 158 -8.04 -0.49 4.15
CA SER A 158 -8.98 -1.19 5.03
C SER A 158 -8.31 -1.39 6.39
N PHE A 159 -8.87 -0.78 7.44
CA PHE A 159 -8.36 -0.85 8.80
C PHE A 159 -8.89 -2.08 9.52
N LEU A 160 -7.99 -2.75 10.25
CA LEU A 160 -8.27 -3.92 11.06
C LEU A 160 -7.66 -3.74 12.45
N ASN A 161 -8.48 -3.95 13.48
CA ASN A 161 -8.02 -4.09 14.86
C ASN A 161 -7.85 -5.58 15.17
N LEU A 162 -6.62 -5.98 15.50
CA LEU A 162 -6.25 -7.35 15.81
C LEU A 162 -6.30 -7.64 17.31
N GLU A 163 -6.65 -6.66 18.16
CA GLU A 163 -6.77 -6.91 19.59
C GLU A 163 -7.88 -7.92 19.89
N ASN A 164 -7.46 -9.05 20.46
CA ASN A 164 -8.31 -10.19 20.74
C ASN A 164 -8.94 -10.03 22.14
N ASN A 165 -10.20 -9.63 22.20
CA ASN A 165 -10.96 -9.57 23.46
C ASN A 165 -11.62 -10.93 23.76
N GLY A 166 -10.81 -11.97 23.92
CA GLY A 166 -11.20 -13.23 24.56
C GLY A 166 -12.07 -14.18 23.72
N MET A 167 -11.55 -15.39 23.53
CA MET A 167 -12.24 -16.69 23.37
C MET A 167 -13.31 -16.91 22.29
N ASP A 168 -13.77 -15.90 21.55
CA ASP A 168 -14.68 -16.13 20.43
C ASP A 168 -13.91 -16.04 19.11
N HIS A 169 -14.08 -17.04 18.24
CA HIS A 169 -13.64 -17.04 16.85
C HIS A 169 -14.36 -15.96 16.00
N GLU A 170 -14.73 -14.82 16.59
CA GLU A 170 -15.26 -13.67 15.87
C GLU A 170 -14.17 -13.15 14.93
N THR A 171 -14.40 -13.38 13.64
CA THR A 171 -13.58 -12.88 12.55
C THR A 171 -13.27 -11.41 12.77
N HIS A 172 -11.99 -11.04 12.81
CA HIS A 172 -11.57 -9.64 12.75
C HIS A 172 -12.22 -9.01 11.51
N SER A 173 -13.23 -8.16 11.73
CA SER A 173 -13.96 -7.51 10.66
C SER A 173 -13.28 -6.19 10.32
N VAL A 174 -13.24 -5.85 9.02
CA VAL A 174 -12.78 -4.55 8.56
C VAL A 174 -13.64 -3.48 9.22
N LEU A 175 -13.00 -2.62 10.01
CA LEU A 175 -13.72 -1.64 10.83
C LEU A 175 -14.02 -0.37 10.04
N VAL A 176 -13.09 0.04 9.17
CA VAL A 176 -13.19 1.27 8.37
C VAL A 176 -12.46 1.07 7.05
N GLU A 177 -13.00 1.66 5.98
CA GLU A 177 -12.31 1.74 4.70
C GLU A 177 -12.22 3.19 4.21
N LYS A 178 -11.13 3.52 3.54
CA LYS A 178 -10.93 4.83 2.89
C LYS A 178 -10.29 4.67 1.52
N ILE A 179 -10.81 5.37 0.53
CA ILE A 179 -10.29 5.36 -0.84
C ILE A 179 -9.45 6.61 -1.08
N SER A 180 -8.28 6.46 -1.70
CA SER A 180 -7.40 7.56 -2.09
C SER A 180 -7.95 8.35 -3.26
N LYS A 181 -7.40 9.53 -3.50
CA LYS A 181 -7.49 10.19 -4.81
C LYS A 181 -6.91 9.27 -5.90
N PRO A 182 -7.41 9.38 -7.13
CA PRO A 182 -6.85 8.62 -8.25
C PRO A 182 -5.41 9.04 -8.54
N PHE A 183 -4.59 8.09 -8.95
CA PHE A 183 -3.21 8.29 -9.32
C PHE A 183 -2.88 7.52 -10.60
N ARG A 184 -1.95 8.09 -11.39
CA ARG A 184 -1.57 7.54 -12.69
C ARG A 184 -0.37 6.61 -12.57
N VAL A 185 -0.50 5.40 -13.08
CA VAL A 185 0.62 4.48 -13.34
C VAL A 185 1.03 4.64 -14.79
N TYR A 186 2.25 5.15 -15.00
CA TYR A 186 2.81 5.42 -16.31
C TYR A 186 3.58 4.22 -16.85
N SER A 187 3.67 4.13 -18.17
CA SER A 187 4.63 3.27 -18.84
C SER A 187 6.07 3.66 -18.48
N ALA A 188 7.02 2.76 -18.71
CA ALA A 188 8.44 3.04 -18.49
C ALA A 188 8.94 4.27 -19.27
N LYS A 189 8.40 4.52 -20.47
CA LYS A 189 8.81 5.63 -21.36
C LYS A 189 8.22 6.97 -20.92
N ASN A 190 6.98 6.97 -20.43
CA ASN A 190 6.25 8.20 -20.13
C ASN A 190 6.30 8.59 -18.65
N PHE A 191 7.08 7.86 -17.84
CA PHE A 191 7.17 8.12 -16.41
C PHE A 191 7.95 9.41 -16.15
N PRO A 192 7.34 10.43 -15.52
CA PRO A 192 7.97 11.75 -15.33
C PRO A 192 9.03 11.78 -14.23
N GLY A 193 9.49 10.62 -13.75
CA GLY A 193 10.38 10.51 -12.60
C GLY A 193 9.67 10.55 -11.25
N MET A 194 10.42 10.23 -10.20
CA MET A 194 9.99 10.32 -8.80
C MET A 194 10.00 11.78 -8.35
N THR A 195 9.10 12.16 -7.47
CA THR A 195 9.13 13.48 -6.83
C THR A 195 10.17 13.54 -5.71
N GLY A 196 10.53 14.76 -5.31
CA GLY A 196 11.30 14.97 -4.08
C GLY A 196 10.46 14.59 -2.87
N SER A 197 11.10 14.11 -1.80
CA SER A 197 10.38 13.69 -0.60
C SER A 197 9.60 14.85 0.01
N THR A 198 8.33 14.59 0.33
CA THR A 198 7.45 15.53 1.02
C THR A 198 7.97 15.84 2.43
N GLU A 199 7.50 16.93 3.01
CA GLU A 199 7.83 17.31 4.39
C GLU A 199 7.38 16.24 5.40
N LEU A 200 6.18 15.68 5.21
CA LEU A 200 5.69 14.55 6.01
C LEU A 200 6.63 13.34 5.92
N SER A 201 7.05 12.96 4.71
CA SER A 201 7.96 11.82 4.52
C SER A 201 9.32 12.05 5.18
N LYS A 202 9.86 13.28 5.12
CA LYS A 202 11.10 13.65 5.83
C LYS A 202 10.92 13.59 7.34
N THR A 203 9.80 14.07 7.85
CA THR A 203 9.48 14.04 9.28
C THR A 203 9.37 12.61 9.81
N PHE A 204 8.75 11.70 9.05
CA PHE A 204 8.70 10.27 9.41
C PHE A 204 10.06 9.59 9.33
N PHE A 205 10.86 9.91 8.31
CA PHE A 205 12.23 9.39 8.19
C PHE A 205 13.09 9.77 9.40
N ASN A 206 13.03 11.03 9.83
CA ASN A 206 13.77 11.53 11.01
C ASN A 206 13.33 10.85 12.33
N GLN A 207 12.18 10.19 12.35
CA GLN A 207 11.68 9.42 13.49
C GLN A 207 11.99 7.91 13.39
N GLY A 208 12.78 7.49 12.39
CA GLY A 208 13.24 6.11 12.23
C GLY A 208 12.38 5.24 11.29
N VAL A 209 11.41 5.82 10.58
CA VAL A 209 10.69 5.08 9.53
C VAL A 209 11.63 4.89 8.33
N ARG A 210 11.73 3.65 7.83
CA ARG A 210 12.61 3.27 6.71
C ARG A 210 12.11 3.80 5.36
N LEU A 211 12.18 5.11 5.15
CA LEU A 211 11.83 5.79 3.90
C LEU A 211 13.08 6.16 3.10
N THR A 212 13.00 6.12 1.78
CA THR A 212 14.06 6.69 0.92
C THR A 212 13.83 8.19 0.79
N ILE A 213 14.82 9.00 1.16
CA ILE A 213 14.74 10.47 1.02
C ILE A 213 15.40 10.92 -0.27
N ARG A 214 14.65 11.67 -1.09
CA ARG A 214 15.10 12.25 -2.36
C ARG A 214 15.03 13.77 -2.29
N LYS A 215 16.05 14.44 -2.81
CA LYS A 215 16.01 15.90 -3.02
C LYS A 215 15.16 16.20 -4.26
N HIS A 216 14.54 17.39 -4.31
CA HIS A 216 13.88 17.81 -5.54
C HIS A 216 14.88 17.84 -6.69
N PRO A 217 14.52 17.38 -7.89
CA PRO A 217 15.34 17.59 -9.07
C PRO A 217 15.57 19.09 -9.21
N ARG A 218 16.84 19.52 -9.15
CA ARG A 218 17.17 20.91 -9.44
C ARG A 218 16.86 21.12 -10.93
N ILE A 219 15.86 21.94 -11.23
CA ILE A 219 15.69 22.47 -12.59
C ILE A 219 16.91 23.35 -12.82
N LYS A 220 17.94 22.84 -13.51
CA LYS A 220 18.98 23.72 -14.06
C LYS A 220 18.26 24.66 -15.02
N SER A 221 18.33 25.97 -14.73
CA SER A 221 17.78 27.00 -15.61
C SER A 221 18.29 26.75 -17.02
N LEU A 222 17.35 26.64 -17.97
CA LEU A 222 17.65 26.51 -19.39
C LEU A 222 18.59 27.64 -19.83
N ASN A 223 19.84 27.30 -20.16
CA ASN A 223 20.62 28.13 -21.07
C ASN A 223 20.06 27.86 -22.48
N PRO A 224 19.65 28.88 -23.25
CA PRO A 224 18.91 28.67 -24.51
C PRO A 224 19.65 27.97 -25.65
N ASN A 225 20.92 27.55 -25.46
CA ASN A 225 21.81 27.22 -26.58
C ASN A 225 22.39 25.80 -26.59
N ASN A 226 22.02 24.87 -25.70
CA ASN A 226 22.48 23.48 -25.81
C ASN A 226 21.32 22.50 -25.66
N GLU A 227 20.89 21.91 -26.79
CA GLU A 227 20.03 20.74 -26.84
C GLU A 227 20.83 19.50 -26.47
N GLU A 228 20.95 19.21 -25.17
CA GLU A 228 21.29 17.87 -24.68
C GLU A 228 20.78 17.76 -23.24
N THR A 229 19.59 17.19 -23.08
CA THR A 229 19.04 16.85 -21.75
C THR A 229 19.75 15.60 -21.25
N GLU A 230 20.83 15.80 -20.50
CA GLU A 230 21.47 14.74 -19.72
C GLU A 230 20.62 14.53 -18.45
N TYR A 231 19.92 13.39 -18.38
CA TYR A 231 19.24 12.95 -17.18
C TYR A 231 20.31 12.52 -16.17
N ALA A 232 20.45 13.24 -15.06
CA ALA A 232 21.25 12.76 -13.95
C ALA A 232 20.56 11.53 -13.34
N ASP A 233 21.08 10.35 -13.64
CA ASP A 233 20.87 9.16 -12.81
C ASP A 233 21.54 9.46 -11.46
N ASP A 234 20.74 9.80 -10.45
CA ASP A 234 21.20 9.80 -9.06
C ASP A 234 21.54 8.35 -8.68
N MET A 235 22.80 7.96 -8.92
CA MET A 235 23.43 6.80 -8.31
C MET A 235 23.53 7.09 -6.81
N ASP A 236 22.73 6.37 -6.03
CA ASP A 236 22.87 6.33 -4.57
C ASP A 236 24.32 5.93 -4.22
N GLU A 237 25.09 6.87 -3.66
CA GLU A 237 26.32 6.52 -2.95
C GLU A 237 25.93 5.70 -1.70
N PRO A 238 26.54 4.54 -1.45
CA PRO A 238 26.40 3.88 -0.16
C PRO A 238 27.19 4.67 0.89
N ASP A 239 26.52 5.17 1.93
CA ASP A 239 27.20 5.67 3.12
C ASP A 239 27.98 4.51 3.77
N THR A 240 29.29 4.73 3.95
CA THR A 240 30.26 3.92 4.70
C THR A 240 29.89 3.70 6.15
#